data_AF-A0A536WVK7-F1
#
_entry.id   AF-A0A536WVK7-F1
#
_cell.length_a   1.000
_cell.length_b   1.000
_cell.length_c   1.000
_cell.angle_alpha   90.00
_cell.angle_beta   90.00
_cell.angle_gamma   90.00
#
_symmetry.space_group_name_H-M   'P 1'
#
loop_
_entity.id
_entity.type
_entity.pdbx_description
1 polymer ?
#
loop_
_entity_poly.entity_id
_entity_poly.type
_entity_poly.pdbx_seq_one_letter_code
_entity_poly.pdbx_strand_id
1 'polypeptide(L)'
;MLTEELASRFARVALANIGREYPRHIQHLVSGADEELRERIVHPAFYGSYDWHSAVHMHWLLLRVLRLYPVARIAPAIAEALDQHLTPAAIEAELAYFRGPAGRSFERPYGWGWLLELQAEALASKSRWSRAVAPLAEELARRLGDYVRMSPYPVRAGAHGNSAFACVLALDYARTAADAALEFEIRKAARRWYGSDRAAPLAYEPSADDFLSPSLIEASLMQLVLEPAEFLGWLERFAPQGFGVLAEPPTVVDHTDPKQSHLDG
;
A
#
# COMPACT_ATOMS: atom_id res chain seq x y z
N MET A 1 6.49 20.81 4.35
CA MET A 1 6.69 20.05 5.59
C MET A 1 5.34 19.84 6.27
N LEU A 2 5.07 18.64 6.79
CA LEU A 2 3.85 18.35 7.57
C LEU A 2 3.95 19.04 8.94
N THR A 3 2.86 19.66 9.42
CA THR A 3 2.77 20.24 10.77
C THR A 3 1.99 19.32 11.71
N GLU A 4 2.17 19.45 13.03
CA GLU A 4 1.40 18.66 14.02
C GLU A 4 -0.11 18.90 13.88
N GLU A 5 -0.52 20.15 13.63
CA GLU A 5 -1.92 20.50 13.44
C GLU A 5 -2.52 19.78 12.22
N LEU A 6 -1.80 19.77 11.10
CA LEU A 6 -2.24 19.09 9.88
C LEU A 6 -2.23 17.57 10.07
N ALA A 7 -1.19 17.01 10.69
CA ALA A 7 -1.12 15.60 11.05
C ALA A 7 -2.30 15.17 11.95
N SER A 8 -2.67 16.01 12.92
CA SER A 8 -3.83 15.78 13.79
C SER A 8 -5.15 15.86 13.03
N ARG A 9 -5.27 16.69 11.99
CA ARG A 9 -6.45 16.72 11.11
C ARG A 9 -6.56 15.42 10.31
N PHE A 10 -5.47 14.94 9.74
CA PHE A 10 -5.44 13.65 9.02
C PHE A 10 -5.75 12.47 9.96
N ALA A 11 -5.18 12.44 11.16
CA ALA A 11 -5.48 11.41 12.15
C ALA A 11 -6.96 11.40 12.57
N ARG A 12 -7.63 12.55 12.67
CA ARG A 12 -9.09 12.59 12.93
C ARG A 12 -9.89 11.95 11.80
N VAL A 13 -9.50 12.17 10.55
CA VAL A 13 -10.14 11.52 9.39
C VAL A 13 -9.90 10.01 9.46
N ALA A 14 -8.66 9.57 9.72
CA ALA A 14 -8.34 8.15 9.83
C ALA A 14 -9.10 7.46 10.98
N LEU A 15 -9.14 8.05 12.17
CA LEU A 15 -9.92 7.56 13.31
C LEU A 15 -11.41 7.41 12.99
N ALA A 16 -11.99 8.42 12.33
CA ALA A 16 -13.39 8.38 11.92
C ALA A 16 -13.66 7.32 10.85
N ASN A 17 -12.69 7.07 9.96
CA ASN A 17 -12.77 5.99 8.99
C ASN A 17 -12.72 4.66 9.71
N ILE A 18 -11.63 4.29 10.42
CA ILE A 18 -11.40 2.94 10.96
C ILE A 18 -12.53 2.37 11.83
N GLY A 19 -13.39 3.21 12.42
CA GLY A 19 -14.57 2.78 13.18
C GLY A 19 -15.90 2.76 12.41
N ARG A 20 -15.93 3.19 11.14
CA ARG A 20 -17.13 3.33 10.30
C ARG A 20 -17.37 2.08 9.48
N GLU A 21 -18.44 1.36 9.79
CA GLU A 21 -18.75 0.08 9.14
C GLU A 21 -19.31 0.22 7.70
N TYR A 22 -20.10 1.27 7.43
CA TYR A 22 -20.79 1.53 6.16
C TYR A 22 -20.71 3.01 5.73
N PRO A 23 -20.80 3.32 4.42
CA PRO A 23 -20.89 2.40 3.27
C PRO A 23 -19.55 1.67 3.01
N ARG A 24 -19.61 0.55 2.28
CA ARG A 24 -18.46 -0.29 1.99
C ARG A 24 -18.57 -0.98 0.63
N HIS A 25 -17.45 -1.07 -0.06
CA HIS A 25 -17.18 -1.93 -1.20
C HIS A 25 -16.55 -3.25 -0.73
N ILE A 26 -17.25 -4.35 -0.98
CA ILE A 26 -16.83 -5.70 -0.56
C ILE A 26 -16.21 -6.41 -1.76
N GLN A 27 -14.97 -6.88 -1.59
CA GLN A 27 -14.31 -7.75 -2.55
C GLN A 27 -14.14 -9.14 -1.93
N HIS A 28 -15.06 -10.05 -2.23
CA HIS A 28 -15.02 -11.41 -1.70
C HIS A 28 -15.30 -12.42 -2.80
N LEU A 29 -14.47 -13.47 -2.89
CA LEU A 29 -14.74 -14.60 -3.77
C LEU A 29 -15.71 -15.56 -3.07
N VAL A 30 -16.97 -15.54 -3.48
CA VAL A 30 -18.00 -16.45 -2.95
C VAL A 30 -17.74 -17.86 -3.47
N SER A 31 -17.35 -18.79 -2.58
CA SER A 31 -17.09 -20.21 -2.94
C SER A 31 -18.19 -21.17 -2.50
N GLY A 32 -19.18 -20.70 -1.73
CA GLY A 32 -20.35 -21.44 -1.28
C GLY A 32 -21.54 -20.54 -0.96
N ALA A 33 -22.74 -21.11 -0.86
CA ALA A 33 -24.00 -20.36 -0.72
C ALA A 33 -24.17 -19.68 0.65
N ASP A 34 -23.57 -20.24 1.71
CA ASP A 34 -23.76 -19.80 3.10
C ASP A 34 -22.52 -19.08 3.66
N GLU A 35 -21.72 -18.46 2.79
CA GLU A 35 -20.53 -17.72 3.23
C GLU A 35 -20.89 -16.43 3.95
N GLU A 36 -20.19 -16.19 5.06
CA GLU A 36 -20.29 -14.94 5.79
C GLU A 36 -19.65 -13.81 4.98
N LEU A 37 -20.39 -12.73 4.75
CA LEU A 37 -19.94 -11.53 4.02
C LEU A 37 -19.91 -10.29 4.92
N ARG A 38 -20.32 -10.39 6.19
CA ARG A 38 -20.21 -9.27 7.12
C ARG A 38 -18.76 -9.06 7.48
N GLU A 39 -18.21 -8.01 6.93
CA GLU A 39 -16.77 -7.72 7.01
C GLU A 39 -16.26 -7.46 8.42
N ARG A 40 -17.08 -6.98 9.35
CA ARG A 40 -16.69 -6.92 10.78
C ARG A 40 -16.35 -8.32 11.33
N ILE A 41 -16.93 -9.37 10.77
CA ILE A 41 -16.66 -10.77 11.14
C ILE A 41 -15.51 -11.34 10.31
N VAL A 42 -15.51 -11.11 9.00
CA VAL A 42 -14.50 -11.67 8.08
C VAL A 42 -13.13 -10.97 8.23
N HIS A 43 -13.16 -9.66 8.40
CA HIS A 43 -12.01 -8.75 8.44
C HIS A 43 -12.04 -7.86 9.69
N PRO A 44 -11.99 -8.44 10.91
CA PRO A 44 -12.23 -7.70 12.16
C PRO A 44 -11.16 -6.65 12.48
N ALA A 45 -9.95 -6.74 11.92
CA ALA A 45 -8.93 -5.70 12.12
C ALA A 45 -9.19 -4.52 11.18
N PHE A 46 -9.57 -4.82 9.94
CA PHE A 46 -9.63 -3.85 8.84
C PHE A 46 -11.06 -3.61 8.34
N TYR A 47 -12.04 -3.73 9.23
CA TYR A 47 -13.41 -3.53 8.80
C TYR A 47 -13.70 -2.04 8.53
N GLY A 48 -13.44 -1.08 9.40
CA GLY A 48 -14.08 0.23 9.24
C GLY A 48 -13.46 1.12 8.15
N SER A 49 -13.63 0.86 6.87
CA SER A 49 -13.37 1.85 5.81
C SER A 49 -14.20 1.45 4.59
N TYR A 50 -14.08 2.22 3.51
CA TYR A 50 -14.76 1.90 2.27
C TYR A 50 -14.37 0.52 1.73
N ASP A 51 -13.12 0.08 1.88
CA ASP A 51 -12.65 -1.27 1.59
C ASP A 51 -11.49 -1.65 2.53
N TRP A 52 -11.03 -2.90 2.43
CA TRP A 52 -10.02 -3.48 3.31
C TRP A 52 -8.69 -2.72 3.26
N HIS A 53 -8.16 -2.46 2.06
CA HIS A 53 -6.87 -1.76 1.95
C HIS A 53 -6.97 -0.29 2.38
N SER A 54 -8.12 0.36 2.19
CA SER A 54 -8.33 1.71 2.73
C SER A 54 -8.23 1.70 4.25
N ALA A 55 -8.81 0.68 4.91
CA ALA A 55 -8.66 0.53 6.36
C ALA A 55 -7.18 0.34 6.73
N VAL A 56 -6.45 -0.54 6.04
CA VAL A 56 -5.01 -0.75 6.29
C VAL A 56 -4.22 0.57 6.15
N HIS A 57 -4.46 1.33 5.08
CA HIS A 57 -3.82 2.63 4.86
C HIS A 57 -4.14 3.63 5.98
N MET A 58 -5.39 3.69 6.47
CA MET A 58 -5.75 4.54 7.60
C MET A 58 -5.04 4.13 8.90
N HIS A 59 -4.85 2.82 9.15
CA HIS A 59 -4.07 2.34 10.28
C HIS A 59 -2.58 2.72 10.16
N TRP A 60 -2.01 2.65 8.94
CA TRP A 60 -0.64 3.08 8.70
C TRP A 60 -0.48 4.58 8.97
N LEU A 61 -1.41 5.40 8.47
CA LEU A 61 -1.40 6.85 8.69
C LEU A 61 -1.44 7.18 10.19
N LEU A 62 -2.24 6.45 10.96
CA LEU A 62 -2.31 6.59 12.42
C LEU A 62 -0.97 6.27 13.11
N LEU A 63 -0.32 5.17 12.73
CA LEU A 63 1.02 4.85 13.23
C LEU A 63 2.06 5.89 12.81
N ARG A 64 1.98 6.39 11.57
CA ARG A 64 2.86 7.44 11.05
C ARG A 64 2.75 8.72 11.87
N VAL A 65 1.53 9.13 12.21
CA VAL A 65 1.29 10.29 13.07
C VAL A 65 1.87 10.06 14.46
N LEU A 66 1.69 8.88 15.06
CA LEU A 66 2.30 8.55 16.35
C LEU A 66 3.84 8.59 16.30
N ARG A 67 4.45 8.13 15.20
CA ARG A 67 5.92 8.14 15.07
C ARG A 67 6.47 9.55 14.90
N LEU A 68 5.80 10.39 14.10
CA LEU A 68 6.25 11.76 13.83
C LEU A 68 5.92 12.73 14.98
N TYR A 69 4.80 12.53 15.68
CA TYR A 69 4.32 13.41 16.75
C TYR A 69 3.86 12.60 17.97
N PRO A 70 4.77 11.90 18.68
CA PRO A 70 4.42 10.98 19.77
C PRO A 70 3.78 11.64 20.99
N VAL A 71 3.95 12.96 21.15
CA VAL A 71 3.40 13.76 22.26
C VAL A 71 2.20 14.62 21.85
N ALA A 72 1.71 14.48 20.61
CA ALA A 72 0.54 15.22 20.15
C ALA A 72 -0.68 14.87 20.98
N ARG A 73 -1.56 15.85 21.20
CA ARG A 73 -2.77 15.68 22.02
C ARG A 73 -3.70 14.57 21.52
N ILE A 74 -3.64 14.24 20.24
CA ILE A 74 -4.42 13.17 19.60
C ILE A 74 -3.84 11.77 19.83
N ALA A 75 -2.57 11.65 20.22
CA ALA A 75 -1.87 10.37 20.32
C ALA A 75 -2.58 9.33 21.22
N PRO A 76 -3.16 9.67 22.39
CA PRO A 76 -3.90 8.70 23.19
C PRO A 76 -5.11 8.09 22.46
N ALA A 77 -5.87 8.91 21.72
CA ALA A 77 -7.02 8.43 20.96
C ALA A 77 -6.60 7.51 19.79
N ILE A 78 -5.46 7.82 19.16
CA ILE A 78 -4.87 6.93 18.14
C ILE A 78 -4.51 5.58 18.77
N ALA A 79 -3.79 5.60 19.89
CA ALA A 79 -3.34 4.39 20.55
C ALA A 79 -4.51 3.50 21.01
N GLU A 80 -5.56 4.11 21.58
CA GLU A 80 -6.77 3.39 21.98
C GLU A 80 -7.47 2.70 20.79
N ALA A 81 -7.61 3.40 19.66
CA ALA A 81 -8.23 2.82 18.48
C ALA A 81 -7.38 1.67 17.89
N LEU A 82 -6.06 1.84 17.82
CA LEU A 82 -5.17 0.77 17.34
C LEU A 82 -5.15 -0.45 18.27
N ASP A 83 -5.29 -0.26 19.59
CA ASP A 83 -5.42 -1.38 20.55
C ASP A 83 -6.70 -2.20 20.33
N GLN A 84 -7.79 -1.56 19.88
CA GLN A 84 -9.05 -2.24 19.61
C GLN A 84 -9.01 -3.02 18.28
N HIS A 85 -8.30 -2.49 17.28
CA HIS A 85 -8.28 -3.05 15.94
C HIS A 85 -7.16 -4.07 15.72
N LEU A 86 -5.93 -3.74 16.13
CA LEU A 86 -4.74 -4.56 15.88
C LEU A 86 -4.47 -5.56 17.01
N THR A 87 -5.53 -6.27 17.42
CA THR A 87 -5.40 -7.34 18.42
C THR A 87 -4.85 -8.61 17.78
N PRO A 88 -4.14 -9.48 18.53
CA PRO A 88 -3.69 -10.77 18.01
C PRO A 88 -4.85 -11.62 17.47
N ALA A 89 -6.02 -11.59 18.12
CA ALA A 89 -7.19 -12.36 17.68
C ALA A 89 -7.78 -11.83 16.37
N ALA A 90 -7.83 -10.50 16.19
CA ALA A 90 -8.31 -9.90 14.95
C ALA A 90 -7.36 -10.21 13.78
N ILE A 91 -6.05 -10.09 13.99
CA ILE A 91 -5.05 -10.43 12.94
C ILE A 91 -5.06 -11.92 12.61
N GLU A 92 -5.26 -12.80 13.59
CA GLU A 92 -5.39 -14.23 13.30
C GLU A 92 -6.61 -14.54 12.42
N ALA A 93 -7.72 -13.83 12.61
CA ALA A 93 -8.89 -13.96 11.74
C ALA A 93 -8.61 -13.49 10.30
N GLU A 94 -7.91 -12.36 10.13
CA GLU A 94 -7.44 -11.91 8.80
C GLU A 94 -6.54 -12.99 8.16
N LEU A 95 -5.58 -13.52 8.92
CA LEU A 95 -4.65 -14.55 8.44
C LEU A 95 -5.39 -15.83 8.04
N ALA A 96 -6.39 -16.26 8.80
CA ALA A 96 -7.23 -17.39 8.47
C ALA A 96 -7.98 -17.16 7.15
N TYR A 97 -8.52 -15.96 6.93
CA TYR A 97 -9.15 -15.59 5.66
C TYR A 97 -8.15 -15.68 4.49
N PHE A 98 -6.97 -15.06 4.61
CA PHE A 98 -5.95 -15.11 3.57
C PHE A 98 -5.52 -16.54 3.25
N ARG A 99 -5.42 -17.42 4.25
CA ARG A 99 -5.10 -18.86 4.07
C ARG A 99 -6.25 -19.67 3.46
N GLY A 100 -7.48 -19.18 3.56
CA GLY A 100 -8.66 -19.79 2.97
C GLY A 100 -8.74 -19.70 1.45
N PRO A 101 -9.71 -20.38 0.81
CA PRO A 101 -9.89 -20.35 -0.64
C PRO A 101 -10.15 -18.96 -1.21
N ALA A 102 -10.99 -18.15 -0.55
CA ALA A 102 -11.34 -16.80 -0.98
C ALA A 102 -10.17 -15.81 -0.89
N GLY A 103 -9.30 -15.96 0.12
CA GLY A 103 -8.19 -15.05 0.38
C GLY A 103 -6.93 -15.28 -0.45
N ARG A 104 -6.91 -16.25 -1.37
CA ARG A 104 -5.69 -16.60 -2.15
C ARG A 104 -5.16 -15.44 -2.99
N SER A 105 -6.05 -14.72 -3.66
CA SER A 105 -5.71 -13.58 -4.53
C SER A 105 -6.35 -12.26 -4.08
N PHE A 106 -7.08 -12.29 -2.97
CA PHE A 106 -7.67 -11.10 -2.37
C PHE A 106 -6.57 -10.05 -2.14
N GLU A 107 -6.87 -8.80 -2.51
CA GLU A 107 -5.99 -7.63 -2.31
C GLU A 107 -4.62 -7.69 -3.00
N ARG A 108 -4.41 -8.62 -3.94
CA ARG A 108 -3.16 -8.69 -4.70
C ARG A 108 -3.11 -7.63 -5.82
N PRO A 109 -2.01 -6.86 -5.96
CA PRO A 109 -0.86 -6.75 -5.05
C PRO A 109 -0.99 -5.58 -4.05
N TYR A 110 -2.01 -4.73 -4.21
CA TYR A 110 -2.14 -3.44 -3.53
C TYR A 110 -2.24 -3.55 -2.00
N GLY A 111 -3.28 -4.23 -1.50
CA GLY A 111 -3.47 -4.38 -0.07
C GLY A 111 -2.34 -5.20 0.58
N TRP A 112 -1.70 -6.11 -0.17
CA TRP A 112 -0.48 -6.77 0.31
C TRP A 112 0.63 -5.75 0.57
N GLY A 113 0.89 -4.86 -0.39
CA GLY A 113 1.86 -3.77 -0.23
C GLY A 113 1.53 -2.87 0.96
N TRP A 114 0.28 -2.43 1.11
CA TRP A 114 -0.13 -1.58 2.23
C TRP A 114 -0.02 -2.23 3.59
N LEU A 115 -0.29 -3.53 3.70
CA LEU A 115 -0.11 -4.22 4.98
C LEU A 115 1.38 -4.35 5.34
N LEU A 116 2.22 -4.63 4.35
CA LEU A 116 3.67 -4.67 4.57
C LEU A 116 4.18 -3.29 5.01
N GLU A 117 3.72 -2.21 4.38
CA GLU A 117 4.03 -0.83 4.77
C GLU A 117 3.51 -0.51 6.19
N LEU A 118 2.30 -0.95 6.56
CA LEU A 118 1.79 -0.86 7.93
C LEU A 118 2.75 -1.51 8.94
N GLN A 119 3.23 -2.72 8.62
CA GLN A 119 4.19 -3.42 9.47
C GLN A 119 5.55 -2.72 9.52
N ALA A 120 6.03 -2.16 8.40
CA ALA A 120 7.25 -1.36 8.35
C ALA A 120 7.18 -0.18 9.31
N GLU A 121 6.08 0.59 9.26
CA GLU A 121 5.84 1.72 10.14
C GLU A 121 5.71 1.29 11.61
N ALA A 122 5.06 0.16 11.88
CA ALA A 122 4.95 -0.42 13.22
C ALA A 122 6.32 -0.83 13.81
N LEU A 123 7.21 -1.38 12.98
CA LEU A 123 8.58 -1.75 13.36
C LEU A 123 9.45 -0.52 13.58
N ALA A 124 9.41 0.45 12.66
CA ALA A 124 10.20 1.68 12.75
C ALA A 124 9.85 2.51 14.01
N SER A 125 8.58 2.48 14.42
CA SER A 125 8.10 3.12 15.66
C SER A 125 8.33 2.28 16.93
N LYS A 126 8.86 1.05 16.81
CA LYS A 126 8.97 0.06 17.90
C LYS A 126 7.65 -0.13 18.65
N SER A 127 6.54 -0.02 17.92
CA SER A 127 5.21 -0.04 18.51
C SER A 127 4.83 -1.43 19.00
N ARG A 128 3.95 -1.51 20.00
CA ARG A 128 3.45 -2.79 20.53
C ARG A 128 2.64 -3.58 19.51
N TRP A 129 2.03 -2.92 18.52
CA TRP A 129 1.20 -3.55 17.49
C TRP A 129 2.02 -4.30 16.44
N SER A 130 3.32 -4.00 16.30
CA SER A 130 4.23 -4.72 15.38
C SER A 130 4.22 -6.23 15.59
N ARG A 131 4.07 -6.70 16.83
CA ARG A 131 3.99 -8.13 17.16
C ARG A 131 2.66 -8.75 16.75
N ALA A 132 1.57 -7.99 16.84
CA ALA A 132 0.25 -8.49 16.47
C ALA A 132 0.09 -8.60 14.96
N VAL A 133 0.62 -7.62 14.20
CA VAL A 133 0.53 -7.57 12.73
C VAL A 133 1.52 -8.51 12.04
N ALA A 134 2.65 -8.82 12.67
CA ALA A 134 3.73 -9.63 12.09
C ALA A 134 3.27 -10.94 11.40
N PRO A 135 2.41 -11.79 11.98
CA PRO A 135 2.03 -13.07 11.35
C PRO A 135 1.37 -12.90 9.97
N LEU A 136 0.55 -11.86 9.81
CA LEU A 136 -0.09 -11.56 8.53
C LEU A 136 0.90 -10.94 7.55
N ALA A 137 1.76 -10.03 8.03
CA ALA A 137 2.81 -9.43 7.21
C ALA A 137 3.79 -10.49 6.66
N GLU A 138 4.22 -11.45 7.47
CA GLU A 138 5.09 -12.55 7.05
C GLU A 138 4.44 -13.43 5.97
N GLU A 139 3.15 -13.75 6.11
CA GLU A 139 2.43 -14.51 5.09
C GLU A 139 2.31 -13.73 3.77
N LEU A 140 1.98 -12.43 3.83
CA LEU A 140 1.87 -11.61 2.63
C LEU A 140 3.23 -11.29 2.00
N ALA A 141 4.30 -11.16 2.79
CA ALA A 141 5.67 -11.04 2.31
C ALA A 141 6.07 -12.24 1.46
N ARG A 142 5.86 -13.46 1.99
CA ARG A 142 6.12 -14.71 1.26
C ARG A 142 5.29 -14.78 -0.03
N ARG A 143 3.99 -14.45 0.03
CA ARG A 143 3.10 -14.47 -1.15
C ARG A 143 3.50 -13.46 -2.21
N LEU A 144 3.89 -12.26 -1.80
CA LEU A 144 4.37 -11.24 -2.72
C LEU A 144 5.66 -11.70 -3.38
N GLY A 145 6.62 -12.25 -2.61
CA GLY A 145 7.83 -12.87 -3.13
C GLY A 145 7.53 -13.95 -4.19
N ASP A 146 6.62 -14.88 -3.87
CA ASP A 146 6.17 -15.91 -4.83
C ASP A 146 5.50 -15.31 -6.08
N TYR A 147 4.64 -14.30 -5.89
CA TYR A 147 3.95 -13.62 -6.98
C TYR A 147 4.93 -12.91 -7.93
N VAL A 148 5.87 -12.10 -7.40
CA VAL A 148 6.82 -11.36 -8.24
C VAL A 148 7.84 -12.29 -8.89
N ARG A 149 8.22 -13.38 -8.22
CA ARG A 149 9.08 -14.44 -8.78
C ARG A 149 8.43 -15.12 -9.98
N MET A 150 7.13 -15.46 -9.87
CA MET A 150 6.40 -16.22 -10.89
C MET A 150 5.79 -15.35 -12.00
N SER A 151 5.64 -14.03 -11.78
CA SER A 151 4.96 -13.17 -12.76
C SER A 151 5.88 -12.80 -13.93
N PRO A 152 5.53 -13.21 -15.17
CA PRO A 152 6.36 -12.91 -16.34
C PRO A 152 6.30 -11.43 -16.74
N TYR A 153 5.22 -10.74 -16.40
CA TYR A 153 4.96 -9.35 -16.75
C TYR A 153 4.53 -8.55 -15.51
N PRO A 154 4.87 -7.25 -15.42
CA PRO A 154 4.28 -6.37 -14.43
C PRO A 154 2.94 -5.79 -14.93
N VAL A 155 2.18 -5.23 -14.01
CA VAL A 155 1.01 -4.38 -14.31
C VAL A 155 1.42 -2.92 -14.20
N ARG A 156 1.15 -2.14 -15.25
CA ARG A 156 1.54 -0.72 -15.39
C ARG A 156 0.35 0.25 -15.36
N ALA A 157 -0.84 -0.18 -14.95
CA ALA A 157 -1.97 0.74 -14.77
C ALA A 157 -1.67 1.71 -13.62
N GLY A 158 -2.15 2.95 -13.66
CA GLY A 158 -1.99 3.93 -12.57
C GLY A 158 -2.96 3.72 -11.41
N ALA A 159 -3.45 2.49 -11.26
CA ALA A 159 -4.45 2.08 -10.29
C ALA A 159 -3.92 0.94 -9.40
N HIS A 160 -4.79 0.37 -8.56
CA HIS A 160 -4.45 -0.58 -7.50
C HIS A 160 -3.61 -1.77 -7.98
N GLY A 161 -3.81 -2.22 -9.22
CA GLY A 161 -3.05 -3.33 -9.80
C GLY A 161 -1.56 -3.08 -10.01
N ASN A 162 -1.07 -1.83 -9.90
CA ASN A 162 0.30 -1.45 -10.27
C ASN A 162 1.37 -2.26 -9.52
N SER A 163 2.19 -3.00 -10.27
CA SER A 163 3.23 -3.85 -9.68
C SER A 163 4.40 -3.05 -9.10
N ALA A 164 4.75 -1.90 -9.70
CA ALA A 164 5.84 -1.09 -9.18
C ALA A 164 5.46 -0.47 -7.83
N PHE A 165 4.24 0.06 -7.70
CA PHE A 165 3.74 0.64 -6.45
C PHE A 165 3.78 -0.36 -5.29
N ALA A 166 3.21 -1.57 -5.48
CA ALA A 166 3.23 -2.59 -4.45
C ALA A 166 4.67 -3.02 -4.06
N CYS A 167 5.59 -3.10 -5.03
CA CYS A 167 6.99 -3.40 -4.79
C CYS A 167 7.72 -2.29 -4.02
N VAL A 168 7.39 -1.01 -4.24
CA VAL A 168 7.98 0.10 -3.48
C VAL A 168 7.64 -0.02 -2.00
N LEU A 169 6.36 -0.20 -1.67
CA LEU A 169 5.88 -0.40 -0.30
C LEU A 169 6.53 -1.64 0.36
N ALA A 170 6.51 -2.76 -0.36
CA ALA A 170 7.08 -4.00 0.15
C ALA A 170 8.60 -3.96 0.33
N LEU A 171 9.31 -3.14 -0.44
CA LEU A 171 10.75 -2.96 -0.30
C LEU A 171 11.12 -2.16 0.97
N ASP A 172 10.29 -1.18 1.36
CA ASP A 172 10.49 -0.48 2.65
C ASP A 172 10.29 -1.43 3.83
N TYR A 173 9.25 -2.26 3.78
CA TYR A 173 9.07 -3.37 4.72
C TYR A 173 10.27 -4.33 4.73
N ALA A 174 10.68 -4.83 3.58
CA ALA A 174 11.74 -5.84 3.49
C ALA A 174 13.03 -5.34 4.14
N ARG A 175 13.38 -4.07 3.91
CA ARG A 175 14.56 -3.43 4.52
C ARG A 175 14.38 -3.20 6.02
N THR A 176 13.21 -2.71 6.44
CA THR A 176 12.91 -2.43 7.85
C THR A 176 12.86 -3.70 8.70
N ALA A 177 12.31 -4.78 8.15
CA ALA A 177 12.21 -6.09 8.80
C ALA A 177 13.45 -6.98 8.59
N ALA A 178 14.43 -6.53 7.79
CA ALA A 178 15.58 -7.32 7.36
C ALA A 178 15.19 -8.64 6.64
N ASP A 179 14.08 -8.63 5.88
CA ASP A 179 13.64 -9.73 5.02
C ASP A 179 14.43 -9.74 3.70
N ALA A 180 15.63 -10.30 3.76
CA ALA A 180 16.54 -10.39 2.61
C ALA A 180 15.97 -11.22 1.45
N ALA A 181 15.07 -12.18 1.72
CA ALA A 181 14.48 -13.02 0.68
C ALA A 181 13.47 -12.21 -0.15
N LEU A 182 12.59 -11.45 0.51
CA LEU A 182 11.65 -10.58 -0.19
C LEU A 182 12.37 -9.47 -0.96
N GLU A 183 13.36 -8.79 -0.36
CA GLU A 183 14.13 -7.75 -1.06
C GLU A 183 14.79 -8.32 -2.32
N PHE A 184 15.39 -9.52 -2.23
CA PHE A 184 16.00 -10.18 -3.38
C PHE A 184 15.00 -10.44 -4.51
N GLU A 185 13.83 -11.01 -4.22
CA GLU A 185 12.82 -11.31 -5.25
C GLU A 185 12.25 -10.03 -5.89
N ILE A 186 12.02 -8.97 -5.10
CA ILE A 186 11.57 -7.67 -5.63
C ILE A 186 12.62 -7.08 -6.57
N ARG A 187 13.90 -7.02 -6.17
CA ARG A 187 14.98 -6.46 -7.01
C ARG A 187 15.15 -7.24 -8.30
N LYS A 188 15.09 -8.58 -8.23
CA LYS A 188 15.18 -9.46 -9.38
C LYS A 188 13.98 -9.29 -10.33
N ALA A 189 12.77 -9.16 -9.79
CA ALA A 189 11.57 -8.92 -10.59
C ALA A 189 11.59 -7.54 -11.26
N ALA A 190 11.93 -6.48 -10.53
CA ALA A 190 12.02 -5.12 -11.05
C ALA A 190 13.02 -5.02 -12.22
N ARG A 191 14.22 -5.58 -12.07
CA ARG A 191 15.22 -5.63 -13.15
C ARG A 191 14.72 -6.40 -14.38
N ARG A 192 14.02 -7.52 -14.18
CA ARG A 192 13.45 -8.32 -15.29
C ARG A 192 12.33 -7.57 -16.02
N TRP A 193 11.49 -6.85 -15.29
CA TRP A 193 10.31 -6.20 -15.84
C TRP A 193 10.57 -4.85 -16.50
N TYR A 194 11.45 -4.06 -15.90
CA TYR A 194 11.62 -2.64 -16.23
C TYR A 194 13.05 -2.30 -16.69
N GLY A 195 14.03 -3.21 -16.51
CA GLY A 195 15.44 -2.90 -16.78
C GLY A 195 15.75 -2.55 -18.24
N SER A 196 14.94 -3.01 -19.20
CA SER A 196 15.07 -2.69 -20.62
C SER A 196 14.06 -1.66 -21.13
N ASP A 197 13.24 -1.10 -20.25
CA ASP A 197 12.24 -0.11 -20.62
C ASP A 197 12.93 1.19 -21.07
N ARG A 198 12.30 1.84 -22.06
CA ARG A 198 12.83 3.01 -22.76
C ARG A 198 11.67 3.81 -23.36
N ALA A 199 11.85 5.11 -23.50
CA ALA A 199 10.85 6.02 -24.08
C ALA A 199 9.44 5.77 -23.50
N ALA A 200 9.32 5.95 -22.18
CA ALA A 200 8.07 5.79 -21.44
C ALA A 200 6.90 6.53 -22.13
N PRO A 201 5.69 5.93 -22.19
CA PRO A 201 4.55 6.49 -22.92
C PRO A 201 3.85 7.63 -22.14
N LEU A 202 4.60 8.67 -21.77
CA LEU A 202 4.13 9.77 -20.91
C LEU A 202 2.90 10.50 -21.46
N ALA A 203 2.67 10.44 -22.78
CA ALA A 203 1.52 11.05 -23.44
C ALA A 203 0.17 10.43 -23.05
N TYR A 204 0.16 9.26 -22.40
CA TYR A 204 -1.06 8.59 -21.93
C TYR A 204 -1.37 8.88 -20.46
N GLU A 205 -0.52 9.65 -19.78
CA GLU A 205 -0.65 9.98 -18.37
C GLU A 205 -0.96 11.48 -18.18
N PRO A 206 -1.85 11.84 -17.24
CA PRO A 206 -2.69 10.95 -16.43
C PRO A 206 -3.89 10.37 -17.23
N SER A 207 -4.31 9.17 -16.86
CA SER A 207 -5.61 8.58 -17.21
C SER A 207 -6.66 8.92 -16.15
N ALA A 208 -7.94 8.92 -16.53
CA ALA A 208 -9.05 9.22 -15.62
C ALA A 208 -9.25 8.16 -14.50
N ASP A 209 -8.59 7.00 -14.59
CA ASP A 209 -8.62 5.95 -13.56
C ASP A 209 -7.37 5.96 -12.67
N ASP A 210 -6.41 6.85 -12.96
CA ASP A 210 -5.14 6.90 -12.23
C ASP A 210 -5.30 7.57 -10.87
N PHE A 211 -4.63 7.02 -9.86
CA PHE A 211 -4.33 7.70 -8.59
C PHE A 211 -2.84 7.92 -8.38
N LEU A 212 -2.01 7.43 -9.31
CA LEU A 212 -0.58 7.68 -9.38
C LEU A 212 -0.14 7.64 -10.84
N SER A 213 1.01 8.20 -11.14
CA SER A 213 1.64 8.07 -12.46
C SER A 213 2.34 6.70 -12.59
N PRO A 214 1.95 5.83 -13.54
CA PRO A 214 2.70 4.63 -13.90
C PRO A 214 4.19 4.86 -14.13
N SER A 215 4.54 5.89 -14.89
CA SER A 215 5.94 6.14 -15.27
C SER A 215 6.77 6.65 -14.09
N LEU A 216 6.21 7.53 -13.26
CA LEU A 216 6.92 8.02 -12.07
C LEU A 216 7.10 6.92 -11.03
N ILE A 217 6.11 6.05 -10.80
CA ILE A 217 6.25 4.96 -9.83
C ILE A 217 7.20 3.86 -10.32
N GLU A 218 7.25 3.60 -11.63
CA GLU A 218 8.26 2.72 -12.22
C GLU A 218 9.67 3.29 -12.01
N ALA A 219 9.88 4.57 -12.33
CA ALA A 219 11.15 5.24 -12.09
C ALA A 219 11.54 5.25 -10.59
N SER A 220 10.59 5.44 -9.69
CA SER A 220 10.80 5.40 -8.23
C SER A 220 11.26 4.02 -7.77
N LEU A 221 10.61 2.94 -8.24
CA LEU A 221 11.07 1.59 -7.94
C LEU A 221 12.48 1.35 -8.51
N MET A 222 12.73 1.76 -9.75
CA MET A 222 14.03 1.55 -10.40
C MET A 222 15.15 2.31 -9.68
N GLN A 223 14.88 3.49 -9.14
CA GLN A 223 15.81 4.23 -8.29
C GLN A 223 16.18 3.45 -7.01
N LEU A 224 15.22 2.72 -6.43
CA LEU A 224 15.44 1.96 -5.19
C LEU A 224 16.21 0.65 -5.40
N VAL A 225 16.20 0.07 -6.61
CA VAL A 225 16.78 -1.26 -6.91
C VAL A 225 18.10 -1.23 -7.68
N LEU A 226 18.34 -0.17 -8.45
CA LEU A 226 19.56 0.04 -9.24
C LEU A 226 20.62 0.80 -8.44
N GLU A 227 21.88 0.58 -8.78
CA GLU A 227 22.96 1.43 -8.26
C GLU A 227 22.87 2.84 -8.89
N PRO A 228 23.32 3.91 -8.19
CA PRO A 228 23.11 5.28 -8.66
C PRO A 228 23.53 5.56 -10.10
N ALA A 229 24.70 5.06 -10.53
CA ALA A 229 25.19 5.24 -11.90
C ALA A 229 24.38 4.45 -12.93
N GLU A 230 23.91 3.26 -12.57
CA GLU A 230 23.06 2.43 -13.42
C GLU A 230 21.67 3.06 -13.59
N PHE A 231 21.12 3.61 -12.51
CA PHE A 231 19.84 4.33 -12.53
C PHE A 231 19.88 5.54 -13.45
N LEU A 232 20.93 6.37 -13.39
CA LEU A 232 21.05 7.55 -14.26
C LEU A 232 21.03 7.15 -15.74
N GLY A 233 21.82 6.16 -16.13
CA GLY A 233 21.82 5.67 -17.51
C GLY A 233 20.51 5.02 -17.92
N TRP A 234 19.81 4.33 -17.00
CA TRP A 234 18.46 3.81 -17.24
C TRP A 234 17.45 4.94 -17.45
N LEU A 235 17.46 5.96 -16.58
CA LEU A 235 16.54 7.09 -16.61
C LEU A 235 16.68 7.92 -17.90
N GLU A 236 17.91 8.13 -18.39
CA GLU A 236 18.16 8.79 -19.68
C GLU A 236 17.53 8.06 -20.86
N ARG A 237 17.46 6.72 -20.82
CA ARG A 237 16.76 5.93 -21.86
C ARG A 237 15.25 5.90 -21.65
N PHE A 238 14.83 5.85 -20.39
CA PHE A 238 13.43 5.77 -19.99
C PHE A 238 12.67 7.06 -20.31
N ALA A 239 13.21 8.21 -19.90
CA ALA A 239 12.63 9.54 -20.09
C ALA A 239 13.68 10.50 -20.72
N PRO A 240 14.05 10.30 -22.00
CA PRO A 240 15.14 11.06 -22.64
C PRO A 240 14.88 12.57 -22.73
N GLN A 241 13.61 12.98 -22.69
CA GLN A 241 13.20 14.39 -22.70
C GLN A 241 12.74 14.88 -21.32
N GLY A 242 13.01 14.09 -20.26
CA GLY A 242 12.43 14.28 -18.93
C GLY A 242 10.95 13.86 -18.86
N PHE A 243 10.31 14.16 -17.73
CA PHE A 243 8.94 13.74 -17.43
C PHE A 243 7.85 14.67 -17.99
N GLY A 244 8.22 15.82 -18.56
CA GLY A 244 7.30 16.73 -19.25
C GLY A 244 6.09 17.12 -18.40
N VAL A 245 4.88 16.82 -18.88
CA VAL A 245 3.60 17.13 -18.23
C VAL A 245 3.45 16.52 -16.84
N LEU A 246 4.17 15.44 -16.52
CA LEU A 246 4.12 14.79 -15.21
C LEU A 246 4.98 15.51 -14.15
N ALA A 247 5.72 16.55 -14.53
CA ALA A 247 6.44 17.40 -13.59
C ALA A 247 5.52 18.38 -12.84
N GLU A 248 4.28 18.55 -13.31
CA GLU A 248 3.28 19.41 -12.70
C GLU A 248 2.12 18.55 -12.17
N PRO A 249 1.46 18.95 -11.06
CA PRO A 249 0.27 18.26 -10.59
C PRO A 249 -0.84 18.22 -11.65
N PRO A 250 -1.61 17.13 -11.74
CA PRO A 250 -2.72 17.02 -12.67
C PRO A 250 -3.84 18.01 -12.34
N THR A 251 -4.67 18.33 -13.33
CA THR A 251 -5.86 19.16 -13.13
C THR A 251 -7.02 18.30 -12.62
N VAL A 252 -7.62 18.69 -11.50
CA VAL A 252 -8.83 18.09 -10.94
C VAL A 252 -9.97 19.08 -11.06
N VAL A 253 -11.05 18.68 -11.74
CA VAL A 253 -12.22 19.55 -11.97
C VAL A 253 -13.29 19.31 -10.91
N ASP A 254 -13.53 18.05 -10.57
CA ASP A 254 -14.50 17.65 -9.55
C ASP A 254 -13.82 16.87 -8.42
N HIS A 255 -13.54 17.58 -7.32
CA HIS A 255 -12.96 17.01 -6.10
C HIS A 255 -13.92 16.10 -5.32
N THR A 256 -15.19 16.02 -5.74
CA THR A 256 -16.19 15.13 -5.12
C THR A 256 -16.38 13.84 -5.89
N ASP A 257 -15.90 13.76 -7.14
CA ASP A 257 -15.90 12.54 -7.92
C ASP A 257 -14.82 11.58 -7.39
N PRO A 258 -15.17 10.32 -7.04
CA PRO A 258 -14.26 9.40 -6.37
C PRO A 258 -13.09 8.94 -7.24
N LYS A 259 -13.11 9.18 -8.56
CA LYS A 259 -11.99 8.89 -9.45
C LYS A 259 -11.11 10.11 -9.64
N GLN A 260 -11.70 11.28 -9.88
CA GLN A 260 -10.94 12.52 -10.01
C GLN A 260 -10.26 12.95 -8.71
N SER A 261 -10.91 12.74 -7.56
CA SER A 261 -10.31 13.05 -6.25
C SER A 261 -9.02 12.28 -5.97
N HIS A 262 -8.75 11.19 -6.70
CA HIS A 262 -7.47 10.49 -6.62
C HIS A 262 -6.28 11.32 -7.13
N LEU A 263 -6.53 12.31 -7.98
CA LEU A 263 -5.52 13.19 -8.56
C LEU A 263 -5.22 14.41 -7.67
N ASP A 264 -5.92 14.58 -6.53
CA ASP A 264 -5.69 15.65 -5.56
C ASP A 264 -4.41 15.45 -4.71
N GLY A 265 -3.79 14.26 -4.80
CA GLY A 265 -2.63 13.83 -4.02
C GLY A 265 -1.30 13.98 -4.73
#